data_AF-A0A2S0WHY1-F1
#
_entry.id   AF-A0A2S0WHY1-F1
#
_cell.length_a   1.000
_cell.length_b   1.000
_cell.length_c   1.000
_cell.angle_alpha   90.00
_cell.angle_beta   90.00
_cell.angle_gamma   90.00
#
_symmetry.space_group_name_H-M   'P 1'
#
loop_
_entity.id
_entity.type
_entity.pdbx_description
1 polymer ?
#
loop_
_entity_poly.entity_id
_entity_poly.type
_entity_poly.pdbx_seq_one_letter_code
_entity_poly.pdbx_strand_id
1 'polypeptide(L)'
;MRSLADRGISPTVVDDQVGRLTYTSDLAAGIQSLLAESAPYGTHHVTSGGKPRSWFEIAREVFAEAGADPERVSPVSTQEYGEGKDLAPRPASSVLA
;
A
#
# COMPACT_ATOMS: atom_id res chain seq x y z
N MET A 1 -0.70 7.35 8.08
CA MET A 1 -2.17 7.53 8.18
C MET A 1 -2.65 7.66 9.62
N ARG A 2 -2.36 6.73 10.55
CA ARG A 2 -2.74 6.86 11.97
C ARG A 2 -2.45 8.23 12.60
N SER A 3 -1.21 8.74 12.48
CA SER A 3 -0.88 10.08 12.99
C SER A 3 -1.73 11.21 12.38
N LEU A 4 -2.20 11.09 11.13
CA LEU A 4 -3.11 12.08 10.53
C LEU A 4 -4.51 11.99 11.15
N ALA A 5 -5.00 10.77 11.37
CA ALA A 5 -6.25 10.53 12.08
C ALA A 5 -6.21 11.12 13.50
N ASP A 6 -5.16 10.81 14.27
CA ASP A 6 -4.95 11.29 15.65
C ASP A 6 -4.89 12.83 15.72
N ARG A 7 -4.36 13.46 14.68
CA ARG A 7 -4.24 14.93 14.57
C ARG A 7 -5.47 15.63 13.98
N GLY A 8 -6.53 14.90 13.65
CA GLY A 8 -7.73 15.51 13.07
C GLY A 8 -7.57 16.01 11.62
N ILE A 9 -6.58 15.50 10.87
CA ILE A 9 -6.34 15.87 9.47
C ILE A 9 -7.13 14.97 8.52
N SER A 10 -7.79 15.55 7.52
CA SER A 10 -8.54 14.84 6.47
C SER A 10 -7.74 14.85 5.15
N PRO A 11 -7.06 13.76 4.78
CA PRO A 11 -6.17 13.74 3.61
C PRO A 11 -6.88 13.37 2.31
N THR A 12 -6.34 13.84 1.18
CA THR A 12 -6.59 13.25 -0.14
C THR A 12 -5.54 12.18 -0.45
N VAL A 13 -5.98 11.02 -0.94
CA VAL A 13 -5.11 9.85 -1.16
C VAL A 13 -5.41 9.22 -2.52
N VAL A 14 -4.35 8.84 -3.25
CA VAL A 14 -4.45 8.30 -4.60
C VAL A 14 -5.24 6.99 -4.65
N ASP A 15 -6.19 6.88 -5.57
CA ASP A 15 -7.10 5.72 -5.68
C ASP A 15 -6.89 4.89 -6.97
N ASP A 16 -6.05 5.37 -7.89
CA ASP A 16 -5.73 4.70 -9.16
C ASP A 16 -4.35 4.01 -9.18
N GLN A 17 -3.72 3.86 -8.01
CA GLN A 17 -2.50 3.06 -7.80
C GLN A 17 -2.80 1.86 -6.90
N VAL A 18 -2.74 0.66 -7.47
CA VAL A 18 -3.15 -0.58 -6.82
C VAL A 18 -1.96 -1.51 -6.57
N GLY A 19 -1.92 -2.13 -5.39
CA GLY A 19 -0.88 -3.09 -5.00
C GLY A 19 -1.31 -3.94 -3.81
N ARG A 20 -0.33 -4.59 -3.16
CA ARG A 20 -0.51 -5.26 -1.87
C ARG A 20 0.45 -4.68 -0.84
N LEU A 21 -0.06 -4.36 0.35
CA LEU A 21 0.82 -4.12 1.49
C LEU A 21 1.61 -5.39 1.78
N THR A 22 2.83 -5.24 2.26
CA THR A 22 3.66 -6.37 2.66
C THR A 22 4.17 -6.11 4.07
N TYR A 23 3.78 -6.97 5.01
CA TYR A 23 4.34 -6.93 6.35
C TYR A 23 5.78 -7.43 6.32
N THR A 24 6.65 -6.82 7.11
CA THR A 24 8.05 -7.21 7.20
C THR A 24 8.22 -8.63 7.72
N SER A 25 7.30 -9.10 8.58
CA SER A 25 7.23 -10.49 9.03
C SER A 25 7.02 -11.46 7.87
N ASP A 26 6.11 -11.12 6.94
CA ASP A 26 5.76 -11.98 5.81
C ASP A 26 6.92 -12.04 4.81
N LEU A 27 7.56 -10.89 4.55
CA LEU A 27 8.76 -10.84 3.72
C LEU A 27 9.90 -11.67 4.33
N ALA A 28 10.15 -11.53 5.63
CA ALA A 28 11.18 -12.28 6.33
C ALA A 28 10.89 -13.79 6.34
N ALA A 29 9.63 -14.19 6.53
CA ALA A 29 9.21 -15.58 6.45
C ALA A 29 9.39 -16.15 5.03
N GLY A 30 9.03 -15.37 3.99
CA GLY A 30 9.26 -15.76 2.59
C GLY A 30 10.73 -16.00 2.28
N ILE A 31 11.62 -15.10 2.72
CA ILE A 31 13.08 -15.27 2.57
C ILE A 31 13.57 -16.54 3.29
N GLN A 32 13.10 -16.78 4.53
CA GLN A 32 13.48 -17.97 5.28
C GLN A 32 13.03 -19.27 4.60
N SER A 33 11.82 -19.31 4.03
CA SER A 33 11.33 -20.48 3.28
C SER A 33 12.23 -20.81 2.10
N LEU A 34 12.60 -19.81 1.30
CA LEU A 34 13.47 -19.98 0.13
C LEU A 34 14.82 -20.60 0.51
N LEU A 35 15.39 -20.18 1.64
CA LEU A 35 16.65 -20.71 2.15
C LEU A 35 16.51 -22.12 2.73
N ALA A 36 15.47 -22.36 3.54
CA ALA A 36 15.23 -23.64 4.20
C ALA A 36 14.94 -24.77 3.21
N GLU A 37 14.22 -24.45 2.12
CA GLU A 37 13.84 -25.40 1.07
C GLU A 37 14.89 -25.53 -0.03
N SER A 38 16.00 -24.76 0.04
CA SER A 38 16.99 -24.66 -1.03
C SER A 38 16.34 -24.41 -2.38
N ALA A 39 15.42 -23.43 -2.42
CA ALA A 39 14.66 -23.09 -3.60
C ALA A 39 15.59 -22.78 -4.78
N PRO A 40 15.16 -23.05 -6.03
CA PRO A 40 15.95 -22.71 -7.21
C PRO A 40 16.37 -21.25 -7.20
N TYR A 41 17.64 -21.01 -7.51
CA TYR A 41 18.16 -19.66 -7.68
C TYR A 41 17.38 -18.91 -8.77
N GLY A 42 17.20 -17.61 -8.55
CA GLY A 42 16.49 -16.75 -9.49
C GLY A 42 15.82 -15.59 -8.77
N THR A 43 14.93 -14.93 -9.50
CA THR A 43 14.14 -13.82 -8.99
C THR A 43 12.84 -14.36 -8.41
N HIS A 44 12.53 -13.96 -7.17
CA HIS A 44 11.29 -14.31 -6.48
C HIS A 44 10.53 -13.04 -6.12
N HIS A 45 9.23 -13.01 -6.39
CA HIS A 45 8.34 -11.96 -5.89
C HIS A 45 7.76 -12.38 -4.54
N VAL A 46 7.86 -11.49 -3.55
CA VAL A 46 7.29 -11.74 -2.22
C VAL A 46 6.49 -10.51 -1.80
N THR A 47 5.18 -10.70 -1.63
CA THR A 47 4.26 -9.73 -1.04
C THR A 47 3.33 -10.46 -0.08
N SER A 48 2.70 -9.75 0.88
CA SER A 48 1.65 -10.38 1.68
C SER A 48 0.47 -10.80 0.77
N GLY A 49 -0.30 -11.79 1.23
CA GLY A 49 -1.50 -12.25 0.53
C GLY A 49 -2.67 -11.26 0.57
N GLY A 50 -3.84 -11.72 0.14
CA GLY A 50 -5.07 -10.93 0.14
C GLY A 50 -5.35 -10.19 -1.16
N LYS A 51 -6.53 -9.54 -1.21
CA LYS A 51 -6.99 -8.79 -2.37
C LYS A 51 -6.12 -7.53 -2.54
N PRO A 52 -5.64 -7.21 -3.76
CA PRO A 52 -5.03 -5.92 -4.02
C PRO A 52 -5.96 -4.76 -3.69
N ARG A 53 -5.40 -3.67 -3.17
CA ARG A 53 -6.13 -2.46 -2.76
C ARG A 53 -5.37 -1.22 -3.24
N SER A 54 -6.09 -0.13 -3.45
CA SER A 54 -5.48 1.19 -3.68
C SER A 54 -4.92 1.79 -2.38
N TRP A 55 -4.08 2.81 -2.49
CA TRP A 55 -3.62 3.57 -1.32
C TRP A 55 -4.77 4.23 -0.57
N PHE A 56 -5.79 4.72 -1.28
CA PHE A 56 -7.01 5.28 -0.71
C PHE A 56 -7.76 4.26 0.15
N GLU A 57 -8.00 3.07 -0.40
CA GLU A 57 -8.65 1.97 0.31
C GLU A 57 -7.90 1.57 1.59
N ILE A 58 -6.56 1.50 1.52
CA ILE A 58 -5.69 1.22 2.68
C ILE A 58 -5.78 2.34 3.73
N ALA A 59 -5.76 3.60 3.30
CA ALA A 59 -5.80 4.73 4.22
C ALA A 59 -7.12 4.79 5.01
N ARG A 60 -8.25 4.50 4.36
CA ARG A 60 -9.56 4.36 5.00
C ARG A 60 -9.57 3.27 6.06
N GLU A 61 -8.97 2.12 5.77
CA GLU A 61 -8.85 1.01 6.71
C GLU A 61 -8.02 1.41 7.94
N VAL A 62 -6.89 2.11 7.74
CA VAL A 62 -6.09 2.63 8.86
C VAL A 62 -6.84 3.67 9.69
N PHE A 63 -7.72 4.49 9.10
CA PHE A 63 -8.58 5.42 9.84
C PHE A 63 -9.60 4.66 10.69
N ALA A 64 -10.28 3.65 10.13
CA ALA A 64 -11.20 2.78 10.87
C ALA A 64 -10.52 2.11 12.07
N GLU A 65 -9.35 1.50 11.84
CA GLU A 65 -8.52 0.86 12.88
C GLU A 65 -7.92 1.85 13.90
N ALA A 66 -7.96 3.15 13.61
CA ALA A 66 -7.59 4.21 14.54
C ALA A 66 -8.78 4.76 15.33
N GLY A 67 -10.00 4.27 15.08
CA GLY A 67 -11.23 4.81 15.68
C GLY A 67 -11.66 6.16 15.09
N ALA A 68 -11.08 6.55 13.95
CA ALA A 68 -11.46 7.76 13.21
C ALA A 68 -12.43 7.43 12.07
N ASP A 69 -13.22 8.42 11.66
CA ASP A 69 -14.13 8.29 10.52
C ASP A 69 -13.36 8.06 9.19
N PRO A 70 -13.54 6.91 8.52
CA PRO A 70 -12.89 6.62 7.24
C PRO A 70 -13.28 7.57 6.11
N GLU A 71 -14.46 8.20 6.17
CA GLU A 71 -14.94 9.15 5.14
C GLU A 71 -14.14 10.47 5.15
N ARG A 72 -13.28 10.68 6.15
CA ARG A 72 -12.32 11.79 6.19
C ARG A 72 -11.15 11.63 5.23
N VAL A 73 -10.99 10.45 4.62
CA VAL A 73 -10.05 10.23 3.53
C VAL A 73 -10.81 10.43 2.22
N SER A 74 -10.32 11.31 1.35
CA SER A 74 -10.93 11.54 0.04
C SER A 74 -10.06 10.95 -1.08
N PRO A 75 -10.65 10.37 -2.13
CA PRO A 75 -9.88 9.84 -3.26
C PRO A 75 -9.37 10.99 -4.14
N VAL A 76 -8.28 10.74 -4.86
CA VAL A 76 -7.75 11.61 -5.92
C VAL A 76 -7.05 10.73 -6.97
N SER A 77 -7.02 11.16 -8.24
CA SER A 77 -6.23 10.46 -9.26
C SER A 77 -4.73 10.76 -9.12
N THR A 78 -3.89 9.91 -9.69
CA THR A 78 -2.44 10.16 -9.78
C THR A 78 -2.15 11.44 -10.57
N GLN A 79 -2.95 11.72 -11.60
CA GLN A 79 -2.86 12.94 -12.41
C GLN A 79 -3.10 14.18 -11.55
N GLU A 80 -4.29 14.29 -10.92
CA GLU A 80 -4.66 15.43 -10.07
C GLU A 80 -3.70 15.57 -8.88
N TYR A 81 -3.30 14.46 -8.27
CA TYR A 81 -2.33 14.50 -7.17
C TYR A 81 -0.97 15.04 -7.63
N GLY A 82 -0.59 14.82 -8.89
CA GLY A 82 0.67 15.27 -9.48
C GLY A 82 0.65 16.69 -10.06
N GLU A 83 -0.50 17.35 -10.16
CA GLU A 83 -0.60 18.68 -10.74
C GLU A 83 0.31 19.68 -10.02
N GLY A 84 1.19 20.34 -10.79
CA GLY A 84 2.15 21.31 -10.26
C GLY A 84 3.30 20.71 -9.42
N LYS A 85 3.44 19.38 -9.39
CA LYS A 85 4.50 18.69 -8.65
C LYS A 85 5.45 17.97 -9.60
N ASP A 86 6.75 18.07 -9.33
CA ASP A 86 7.75 17.22 -9.97
C ASP A 86 7.82 15.88 -9.21
N LEU A 87 7.12 14.86 -9.73
CA LEU A 87 7.02 13.53 -9.11
C LEU A 87 7.62 12.45 -10.01
N ALA A 88 8.33 11.51 -9.39
CA ALA A 88 8.71 10.27 -10.07
C ALA A 88 7.46 9.50 -10.55
N PRO A 89 7.50 8.86 -11.73
CA PRO A 89 6.39 8.08 -12.25
C PRO A 89 6.09 6.91 -11.31
N ARG A 90 4.79 6.66 -11.08
CA ARG A 90 4.31 5.53 -10.27
C ARG A 90 3.46 4.62 -11.14
N PRO A 91 3.60 3.29 -11.01
CA PRO A 91 2.78 2.35 -11.76
C PRO A 91 1.33 2.39 -11.26
N ALA A 92 0.37 2.32 -12.19
CA ALA A 92 -1.04 2.19 -11.85
C ALA A 92 -1.35 0.83 -11.17
N SER A 93 -0.60 -0.22 -11.52
CA SER A 93 -0.65 -1.51 -10.84
C SER A 93 0.76 -2.00 -10.55
N SER A 94 1.00 -2.34 -9.28
CA SER A 94 2.24 -2.94 -8.77
C SER A 94 1.98 -4.33 -8.17
N VAL A 95 0.87 -4.96 -8.55
CA VAL A 95 0.53 -6.32 -8.12
C VAL A 95 1.53 -7.30 -8.72
N LEU A 96 2.19 -8.07 -7.85
CA LEU A 96 3.09 -9.14 -8.26
C LEU A 96 2.33 -10.46 -8.37
N ALA A 97 2.64 -11.20 -9.43
CA ALA A 97 2.16 -12.56 -9.69
C ALA A 97 2.78 -13.58 -8.74
#